data_AF-A0AAU2Z9J2-F1
#
_entry.id   AF-A0AAU2Z9J2-F1
#
_cell.length_a   1.000
_cell.length_b   1.000
_cell.length_c   1.000
_cell.angle_alpha   90.00
_cell.angle_beta   90.00
_cell.angle_gamma   90.00
#
_symmetry.space_group_name_H-M   'P 1'
#
loop_
_entity.id
_entity.type
_entity.pdbx_description
1 polymer ?
#
loop_
_entity_poly.entity_id
_entity_poly.type
_entity_poly.pdbx_seq_one_letter_code
_entity_poly.pdbx_strand_id
1 'polypeptide(L)'
;MIGNPPGALRVLDLFSCSGGAGWGYHLAGFEVDGCDVAERPRYPFAYHRGDALDYLAHLIATGNIERYALVHASPPCQAGCALTVGTNHSQGWGGTHQDLVAPTRDLLDRSGLPYVIEQPNGRAAIRKDVSLCGVMFGLGVFRHRNFELGRWSTAKPKHAKHEGYVRGYRHGIYRDGPYIAAYGKGGGKATVPEMQAAMGITWTDVHEELTEAIPPAYTKWIATAFLTARQEVFA
;
A
#
# COMPACT_ATOMS: atom_id res chain seq x y z
N MET A 1 21.52 11.91 -1.53
CA MET A 1 20.29 12.02 -0.72
C MET A 1 20.00 13.50 -0.56
N ILE A 2 18.92 13.99 -1.16
CA ILE A 2 18.48 15.36 -0.94
C ILE A 2 17.70 15.30 0.38
N GLY A 3 18.27 15.80 1.47
CA GLY A 3 17.57 15.88 2.74
C GLY A 3 16.41 16.86 2.62
N ASN A 4 15.26 16.51 3.19
CA ASN A 4 14.13 17.43 3.27
C ASN A 4 14.48 18.63 4.18
N PRO A 5 13.90 19.82 3.94
CA PRO A 5 14.14 20.97 4.80
C PRO A 5 13.62 20.71 6.24
N PRO A 6 14.24 21.33 7.26
CA PRO A 6 13.75 21.27 8.64
C PRO A 6 12.28 21.73 8.69
N GLY A 7 11.40 20.93 9.31
CA GLY A 7 9.96 21.21 9.42
C GLY A 7 9.07 20.44 8.43
N ALA A 8 9.62 19.50 7.65
CA ALA A 8 8.83 18.59 6.84
C ALA A 8 7.95 17.67 7.72
N LEU A 9 6.67 17.50 7.33
CA LEU A 9 5.77 16.57 8.01
C LEU A 9 6.29 15.13 7.86
N ARG A 10 6.08 14.32 8.89
CA ARG A 10 6.55 12.94 8.92
C ARG A 10 5.39 11.95 8.84
N VAL A 11 5.55 10.88 8.09
CA VAL A 11 4.60 9.75 8.00
C VAL A 11 5.24 8.46 8.51
N LEU A 12 4.45 7.66 9.21
CA LEU A 12 4.81 6.29 9.58
C LEU A 12 4.17 5.32 8.57
N ASP A 13 4.98 4.55 7.84
CA ASP A 13 4.56 3.50 6.90
C ASP A 13 4.65 2.14 7.61
N LEU A 14 3.52 1.60 8.05
CA LEU A 14 3.41 0.29 8.74
C LEU A 14 3.07 -0.81 7.74
N PHE A 15 3.63 -2.00 7.97
CA PHE A 15 3.59 -3.12 7.01
C PHE A 15 4.21 -2.69 5.68
N SER A 16 5.33 -1.98 5.76
CA SER A 16 5.84 -1.11 4.71
C SER A 16 6.34 -1.87 3.47
N CYS A 17 6.58 -3.18 3.60
CA CYS A 17 7.25 -3.98 2.59
C CYS A 17 8.51 -3.24 2.10
N SER A 18 8.68 -3.08 0.80
CA SER A 18 9.82 -2.36 0.21
C SER A 18 9.57 -0.87 0.01
N GLY A 19 8.50 -0.29 0.56
CA GLY A 19 8.27 1.16 0.57
C GLY A 19 7.64 1.71 -0.69
N GLY A 20 6.77 0.94 -1.36
CA GLY A 20 5.90 1.48 -2.43
C GLY A 20 5.02 2.63 -1.93
N ALA A 21 4.35 2.43 -0.78
CA ALA A 21 3.56 3.45 -0.12
C ALA A 21 4.43 4.62 0.36
N GLY A 22 5.48 4.34 1.14
CA GLY A 22 6.44 5.33 1.62
C GLY A 22 6.97 6.25 0.51
N TRP A 23 7.31 5.71 -0.66
CA TRP A 23 7.83 6.55 -1.75
C TRP A 23 6.84 7.60 -2.23
N GLY A 24 5.55 7.27 -2.31
CA GLY A 24 4.57 8.27 -2.71
C GLY A 24 4.47 9.43 -1.72
N TYR A 25 4.53 9.14 -0.42
CA TYR A 25 4.58 10.18 0.62
C TYR A 25 5.84 11.02 0.52
N HIS A 26 7.00 10.40 0.32
CA HIS A 26 8.25 11.12 0.11
C HIS A 26 8.18 12.04 -1.12
N LEU A 27 7.61 11.58 -2.25
CA LEU A 27 7.39 12.40 -3.45
C LEU A 27 6.44 13.58 -3.22
N ALA A 28 5.67 13.56 -2.14
CA ALA A 28 4.80 14.66 -1.69
C ALA A 28 5.46 15.54 -0.61
N GLY A 29 6.73 15.31 -0.28
CA GLY A 29 7.51 16.13 0.66
C GLY A 29 7.53 15.64 2.10
N PHE A 30 6.98 14.45 2.40
CA PHE A 30 7.05 13.88 3.74
C PHE A 30 8.42 13.27 4.03
N GLU A 31 8.86 13.35 5.29
CA GLU A 31 9.81 12.38 5.83
C GLU A 31 9.09 11.06 6.12
N VAL A 32 9.73 9.93 5.86
CA VAL A 32 9.11 8.61 5.96
C VAL A 32 9.92 7.72 6.89
N ASP A 33 9.23 7.14 7.87
CA ASP A 33 9.76 6.02 8.66
C ASP A 33 8.95 4.77 8.32
N GLY A 34 9.61 3.66 7.99
CA GLY A 34 8.96 2.38 7.69
C GLY A 34 9.06 1.37 8.83
N CYS A 35 8.10 0.46 8.91
CA CYS A 35 8.16 -0.71 9.76
C CYS A 35 7.62 -1.96 9.05
N ASP A 36 8.41 -3.04 9.07
CA ASP A 36 8.03 -4.35 8.56
C ASP A 36 8.70 -5.46 9.38
N VAL A 37 8.02 -6.61 9.49
CA VAL A 37 8.55 -7.76 10.25
C VAL A 37 9.67 -8.47 9.49
N ALA A 38 9.59 -8.48 8.16
CA ALA A 38 10.63 -9.05 7.33
C ALA A 38 11.84 -8.13 7.27
N GLU A 39 12.99 -8.66 6.90
CA GLU A 39 14.14 -7.82 6.61
C GLU A 39 13.95 -7.12 5.25
N ARG A 40 14.06 -5.79 5.22
CA ARG A 40 13.84 -4.97 4.02
C ARG A 40 15.10 -4.17 3.67
N PRO A 41 16.17 -4.83 3.16
CA PRO A 41 17.44 -4.17 2.90
C PRO A 41 17.38 -3.11 1.79
N ARG A 42 16.30 -3.10 1.00
CA ARG A 42 16.05 -2.12 -0.08
C ARG A 42 14.97 -1.10 0.28
N TYR A 43 14.50 -1.08 1.52
CA TYR A 43 13.61 -0.01 1.97
C TYR A 43 14.38 1.33 1.90
N PRO A 44 13.86 2.35 1.19
CA PRO A 44 14.66 3.52 0.81
C PRO A 44 14.74 4.62 1.90
N PHE A 45 14.10 4.42 3.05
CA PHE A 45 14.01 5.43 4.13
C PHE A 45 14.44 4.88 5.49
N ALA A 46 14.30 5.69 6.54
CA ALA A 46 14.49 5.24 7.91
C ALA A 46 13.55 4.06 8.21
N TYR A 47 14.07 3.05 8.91
CA TYR A 47 13.42 1.74 8.96
C TYR A 47 13.57 1.09 10.33
N HIS A 48 12.46 0.55 10.84
CA HIS A 48 12.40 -0.31 12.01
C HIS A 48 11.98 -1.73 11.61
N ARG A 49 12.86 -2.71 11.84
CA ARG A 49 12.49 -4.12 11.70
C ARG A 49 11.76 -4.58 12.96
N GLY A 50 10.50 -4.97 12.85
CA GLY A 50 9.69 -5.41 13.97
C GLY A 50 8.25 -5.68 13.57
N ASP A 51 7.47 -6.22 14.52
CA ASP A 51 6.02 -6.28 14.34
C ASP A 51 5.42 -4.87 14.34
N ALA A 52 4.57 -4.58 13.36
CA ALA A 52 4.04 -3.24 13.14
C ALA A 52 3.05 -2.81 14.23
N LEU A 53 2.28 -3.74 14.81
CA LEU A 53 1.33 -3.45 15.88
C LEU A 53 2.09 -3.21 17.19
N ASP A 54 3.10 -4.03 17.50
CA ASP A 54 3.95 -3.83 18.67
C ASP A 54 4.71 -2.50 18.58
N TYR A 55 5.26 -2.18 17.42
CA TYR A 55 5.96 -0.92 17.21
C TYR A 55 5.03 0.29 17.34
N LEU A 56 3.83 0.24 16.75
CA LEU A 56 2.83 1.29 16.89
C LEU A 56 2.39 1.45 18.36
N ALA A 57 2.12 0.35 19.06
CA ALA A 57 1.77 0.38 20.48
C ALA A 57 2.88 0.98 21.35
N HIS A 58 4.15 0.67 21.06
CA HIS A 58 5.30 1.26 21.74
C HIS A 58 5.42 2.77 21.49
N LEU A 59 5.25 3.21 20.24
CA LEU A 59 5.26 4.65 19.89
C LEU A 59 4.14 5.41 20.61
N ILE A 60 2.95 4.81 20.73
CA ILE A 60 1.82 5.39 21.48
C ILE A 60 2.18 5.47 22.97
N ALA A 61 2.63 4.37 23.58
CA ALA A 61 2.92 4.31 25.01
C ALA A 61 4.04 5.26 25.45
N THR A 62 4.99 5.56 24.55
CA THR A 62 6.12 6.45 24.83
C THR A 62 5.87 7.90 24.43
N GLY A 63 4.73 8.23 23.81
CA GLY A 63 4.45 9.56 23.26
C GLY A 63 5.22 9.89 21.97
N ASN A 64 6.14 9.02 21.53
CA ASN A 64 6.90 9.20 20.29
C ASN A 64 6.02 9.20 19.03
N ILE A 65 4.77 8.73 19.13
CA ILE A 65 3.79 8.82 18.04
C ILE A 65 3.52 10.27 17.61
N GLU A 66 3.63 11.24 18.52
CA GLU A 66 3.33 12.67 18.27
C GLU A 66 4.26 13.33 17.24
N ARG A 67 5.40 12.70 16.91
CA ARG A 67 6.30 13.20 15.85
C ARG A 67 5.73 13.00 14.44
N TYR A 68 4.69 12.19 14.28
CA TYR A 68 4.08 11.87 13.01
C TYR A 68 2.83 12.71 12.77
N ALA A 69 2.65 13.17 11.53
CA ALA A 69 1.45 13.87 11.10
C ALA A 69 0.38 12.91 10.53
N LEU A 70 0.81 11.73 10.08
CA LEU A 70 -0.03 10.74 9.42
C LEU A 70 0.56 9.34 9.62
N VAL A 71 -0.31 8.33 9.73
CA VAL A 71 0.09 6.91 9.67
C VAL A 71 -0.53 6.26 8.44
N HIS A 72 0.29 5.55 7.66
CA HIS A 72 -0.16 4.66 6.60
C HIS A 72 0.02 3.21 7.06
N ALA A 73 -0.98 2.36 6.87
CA ALA A 73 -0.89 0.95 7.21
C ALA A 73 -1.44 0.08 6.08
N SER A 74 -0.65 -0.91 5.67
CA SER A 74 -1.03 -1.91 4.65
C SER A 74 -1.04 -3.34 5.23
N PRO A 75 -1.88 -3.64 6.25
CA PRO A 75 -1.85 -4.94 6.92
C PRO A 75 -2.07 -6.07 5.91
N PRO A 76 -1.39 -7.23 6.04
CA PRO A 76 -1.42 -8.26 5.01
C PRO A 76 -2.83 -8.84 4.82
N CYS A 77 -3.30 -8.84 3.58
CA CYS A 77 -4.59 -9.41 3.18
C CYS A 77 -4.46 -10.93 2.96
N GLN A 78 -4.40 -11.75 4.02
CA GLN A 78 -4.41 -13.21 3.84
C GLN A 78 -5.82 -13.80 3.63
N ALA A 79 -6.87 -13.00 3.83
CA ALA A 79 -8.25 -13.37 3.56
C ALA A 79 -8.63 -13.12 2.08
N GLY A 80 -8.19 -14.01 1.18
CA GLY A 80 -8.86 -14.19 -0.11
C GLY A 80 -8.18 -13.65 -1.37
N CYS A 81 -6.87 -13.82 -1.51
CA CYS A 81 -6.29 -13.90 -2.85
C CYS A 81 -6.97 -15.06 -3.59
N ALA A 82 -7.87 -14.75 -4.54
CA ALA A 82 -8.59 -15.75 -5.33
C ALA A 82 -7.65 -16.74 -6.08
N LEU A 83 -6.36 -16.39 -6.20
CA LEU A 83 -5.30 -17.23 -6.75
C LEU A 83 -4.75 -18.28 -5.77
N THR A 84 -4.82 -18.05 -4.45
CA THR A 84 -4.41 -19.02 -3.42
C THR A 84 -5.57 -19.83 -2.88
N VAL A 85 -6.82 -19.37 -3.00
CA VAL A 85 -7.98 -20.16 -2.54
C VAL A 85 -8.16 -21.45 -3.36
N GLY A 86 -7.90 -21.44 -4.67
CA GLY A 86 -8.02 -22.65 -5.49
C GLY A 86 -6.92 -23.69 -5.26
N THR A 87 -5.70 -23.23 -4.97
CA THR A 87 -4.50 -24.08 -4.78
C THR A 87 -4.25 -24.48 -3.34
N ASN A 88 -4.59 -23.64 -2.35
CA ASN A 88 -4.39 -24.00 -0.94
C ASN A 88 -5.46 -24.97 -0.43
N HIS A 89 -6.69 -24.89 -0.96
CA HIS A 89 -7.79 -25.79 -0.58
C HIS A 89 -7.59 -27.22 -1.14
N SER A 90 -6.90 -27.36 -2.27
CA SER A 90 -6.53 -28.66 -2.85
C SER A 90 -5.30 -29.30 -2.19
N GLN A 91 -4.54 -28.51 -1.41
CA GLN A 91 -3.29 -28.93 -0.78
C GLN A 91 -3.37 -29.00 0.76
N GLY A 92 -4.51 -28.63 1.39
CA GLY A 92 -4.69 -28.70 2.84
C GLY A 92 -4.00 -27.58 3.66
N TRP A 93 -3.55 -26.50 3.02
CA TRP A 93 -2.82 -25.39 3.67
C TRP A 93 -3.77 -24.29 4.19
N GLY A 94 -4.85 -24.70 4.86
CA GLY A 94 -5.82 -23.79 5.48
C GLY A 94 -5.37 -23.36 6.87
N GLY A 95 -4.42 -22.44 6.97
CA GLY A 95 -4.05 -21.82 8.24
C GLY A 95 -5.16 -20.91 8.78
N THR A 96 -5.23 -20.77 10.11
CA THR A 96 -6.16 -19.87 10.81
C THR A 96 -5.90 -18.42 10.39
N HIS A 97 -6.88 -17.82 9.71
CA HIS A 97 -6.78 -16.46 9.17
C HIS A 97 -6.78 -15.42 10.29
N GLN A 98 -5.66 -14.71 10.48
CA GLN A 98 -5.61 -13.56 11.37
C GLN A 98 -5.99 -12.30 10.57
N ASP A 99 -7.16 -11.74 10.86
CA ASP A 99 -7.53 -10.41 10.34
C ASP A 99 -6.74 -9.35 11.13
N LEU A 100 -5.70 -8.82 10.51
CA LEU A 100 -4.89 -7.74 11.09
C LEU A 100 -5.49 -6.35 10.86
N VAL A 101 -6.55 -6.20 10.06
CA VAL A 101 -7.19 -4.90 9.82
C VAL A 101 -7.83 -4.36 11.09
N ALA A 102 -8.61 -5.18 11.79
CA ALA A 102 -9.28 -4.78 13.03
C ALA A 102 -8.29 -4.32 14.12
N PRO A 103 -7.28 -5.12 14.54
CA PRO A 103 -6.32 -4.67 15.55
C PRO A 103 -5.44 -3.49 15.07
N THR A 104 -5.16 -3.39 13.76
CA THR A 104 -4.50 -2.20 13.20
C THR A 104 -5.36 -0.95 13.41
N ARG A 105 -6.65 -1.03 13.05
CA ARG A 105 -7.59 0.08 13.22
C ARG A 105 -7.71 0.51 14.67
N ASP A 106 -7.84 -0.43 15.60
CA ASP A 106 -7.95 -0.14 17.04
C ASP A 106 -6.75 0.65 17.58
N LEU A 107 -5.52 0.27 17.16
CA LEU A 107 -4.32 1.02 17.54
C LEU A 107 -4.23 2.38 16.85
N LEU A 108 -4.61 2.47 15.58
CA LEU A 108 -4.64 3.74 14.85
C LEU A 108 -5.65 4.72 15.47
N ASP A 109 -6.83 4.25 15.88
CA ASP A 109 -7.81 5.07 16.58
C ASP A 109 -7.26 5.56 17.93
N ARG A 110 -6.58 4.69 18.69
CA ARG A 110 -5.90 5.03 19.95
C ARG A 110 -4.73 6.01 19.78
N SER A 111 -4.08 6.02 18.62
CA SER A 111 -2.97 6.93 18.34
C SER A 111 -3.39 8.40 18.33
N GLY A 112 -4.67 8.68 18.08
CA GLY A 112 -5.19 10.04 17.92
C GLY A 112 -4.81 10.71 16.58
N LEU A 113 -3.92 10.12 15.80
CA LEU A 113 -3.45 10.68 14.53
C LEU A 113 -4.38 10.37 13.37
N PRO A 114 -4.42 11.25 12.35
CA PRO A 114 -4.94 10.87 11.04
C PRO A 114 -4.25 9.62 10.51
N TYR A 115 -5.02 8.76 9.82
CA TYR A 115 -4.46 7.54 9.26
C TYR A 115 -5.09 7.12 7.92
N VAL A 116 -4.40 6.19 7.26
CA VAL A 116 -4.82 5.50 6.04
C VAL A 116 -4.62 4.00 6.23
N ILE A 117 -5.66 3.20 6.02
CA ILE A 117 -5.55 1.74 5.93
C ILE A 117 -5.77 1.33 4.47
N GLU A 118 -4.79 0.65 3.88
CA GLU A 118 -4.88 0.10 2.52
C GLU A 118 -5.26 -1.37 2.55
N GLN A 119 -6.12 -1.78 1.60
CA GLN A 119 -6.33 -3.17 1.23
C GLN A 119 -6.57 -3.33 -0.28
N PRO A 120 -6.14 -4.46 -0.87
CA PRO A 120 -6.58 -4.85 -2.21
C PRO A 120 -8.10 -5.07 -2.26
N ASN A 121 -8.65 -5.19 -3.48
CA ASN A 121 -10.01 -5.72 -3.64
C ASN A 121 -10.09 -7.14 -3.07
N GLY A 122 -10.80 -7.30 -1.95
CA GLY A 122 -10.90 -8.57 -1.24
C GLY A 122 -12.05 -8.59 -0.24
N ARG A 123 -11.99 -9.53 0.70
CA ARG A 123 -13.00 -9.70 1.76
C ARG A 123 -12.72 -8.88 3.02
N ALA A 124 -11.57 -8.21 3.08
CA ALA A 124 -11.21 -7.37 4.22
C ALA A 124 -12.29 -6.32 4.49
N ALA A 125 -12.72 -6.24 5.76
CA ALA A 125 -13.73 -5.29 6.21
C ALA A 125 -13.11 -3.90 6.41
N ILE A 126 -12.89 -3.18 5.30
CA ILE A 126 -12.47 -1.77 5.33
C ILE A 126 -13.50 -0.87 4.67
N ARG A 127 -13.61 0.38 5.15
CA ARG A 127 -14.37 1.42 4.45
C ARG A 127 -13.65 1.77 3.16
N LYS A 128 -14.40 1.89 2.06
CA LYS A 128 -13.87 2.31 0.76
C LYS A 128 -14.04 3.81 0.60
N ASP A 129 -13.37 4.55 1.47
CA ASP A 129 -13.42 6.02 1.46
C ASP A 129 -12.79 6.54 0.17
N VAL A 130 -11.67 5.95 -0.25
CA VAL A 130 -11.05 6.16 -1.56
C VAL A 130 -10.77 4.81 -2.24
N SER A 131 -10.97 4.74 -3.56
CA SER A 131 -10.53 3.61 -4.39
C SER A 131 -9.67 4.13 -5.54
N LEU A 132 -8.46 3.61 -5.68
CA LEU A 132 -7.50 4.03 -6.70
C LEU A 132 -7.15 2.87 -7.64
N CYS A 133 -6.88 3.19 -8.90
CA CYS A 133 -6.43 2.26 -9.91
C CYS A 133 -5.27 2.85 -10.73
N GLY A 134 -4.41 2.00 -11.28
CA GLY A 134 -3.22 2.42 -12.01
C GLY A 134 -3.53 3.32 -13.20
N VAL A 135 -4.64 3.04 -13.90
CA VAL A 135 -5.07 3.83 -15.05
C VAL A 135 -5.39 5.29 -14.71
N MET A 136 -5.77 5.58 -13.46
CA MET A 136 -6.04 6.95 -13.02
C MET A 136 -4.79 7.82 -12.99
N PHE A 137 -3.62 7.18 -13.03
CA PHE A 137 -2.30 7.81 -12.97
C PHE A 137 -1.45 7.49 -14.21
N GLY A 138 -2.06 6.98 -15.28
CA GLY A 138 -1.35 6.59 -16.51
C GLY A 138 -0.40 5.39 -16.35
N LEU A 139 -0.59 4.57 -15.31
CA LEU A 139 0.27 3.41 -15.06
C LEU A 139 -0.10 2.22 -15.94
N GLY A 140 0.89 1.41 -16.28
CA GLY A 140 0.76 0.19 -17.08
C GLY A 140 0.16 -1.01 -16.34
N VAL A 141 -0.67 -0.79 -15.32
CA VAL A 141 -1.27 -1.86 -14.48
C VAL A 141 -2.72 -1.63 -14.13
N PHE A 142 -3.51 -2.72 -14.08
CA PHE A 142 -4.82 -2.74 -13.41
C PHE A 142 -4.66 -3.19 -11.95
N ARG A 143 -4.29 -2.25 -11.08
CA ARG A 143 -4.09 -2.51 -9.65
C ARG A 143 -5.10 -1.69 -8.84
N HIS A 144 -6.16 -2.33 -8.37
CA HIS A 144 -7.19 -1.65 -7.58
C HIS A 144 -6.86 -1.77 -6.09
N ARG A 145 -6.71 -0.63 -5.41
CA ARG A 145 -6.57 -0.54 -3.97
C ARG A 145 -7.68 0.30 -3.38
N ASN A 146 -8.14 -0.12 -2.20
CA ASN A 146 -9.13 0.59 -1.41
C ASN A 146 -8.43 1.15 -0.18
N PHE A 147 -8.82 2.35 0.20
CA PHE A 147 -8.24 3.09 1.31
C PHE A 147 -9.36 3.54 2.24
N GLU A 148 -9.24 3.17 3.51
CA GLU A 148 -10.01 3.71 4.61
C GLU A 148 -9.26 4.90 5.20
N LEU A 149 -9.97 6.02 5.41
CA LEU A 149 -9.40 7.23 5.99
C LEU A 149 -9.96 7.42 7.39
N GLY A 150 -9.07 7.66 8.35
CA GLY A 150 -9.43 7.87 9.75
C GLY A 150 -9.09 9.27 10.22
N ARG A 151 -10.07 9.97 10.81
CA ARG A 151 -9.94 11.37 11.31
C ARG A 151 -9.70 12.44 10.25
N TRP A 152 -9.86 12.09 8.97
CA TRP A 152 -9.90 13.04 7.87
C TRP A 152 -10.71 12.46 6.71
N SER A 153 -11.07 13.29 5.74
CA SER A 153 -11.77 12.84 4.54
C SER A 153 -11.34 13.65 3.32
N THR A 154 -11.64 13.12 2.14
CA THR A 154 -11.42 13.80 0.86
C THR A 154 -12.46 13.37 -0.15
N ALA A 155 -12.62 14.16 -1.21
CA ALA A 155 -13.51 13.81 -2.30
C ALA A 155 -13.00 12.55 -3.03
N LYS A 156 -13.93 11.68 -3.41
CA LYS A 156 -13.60 10.46 -4.15
C LYS A 156 -13.16 10.84 -5.57
N PRO A 157 -11.95 10.45 -6.00
CA PRO A 157 -11.51 10.71 -7.37
C PRO A 157 -12.35 9.88 -8.35
N LYS A 158 -12.64 10.46 -9.52
CA LYS A 158 -13.36 9.75 -10.58
C LYS A 158 -12.46 8.66 -11.16
N HIS A 159 -12.96 7.42 -11.19
CA HIS A 159 -12.25 6.31 -11.80
C HIS A 159 -12.39 6.35 -13.34
N ALA A 160 -11.27 6.18 -14.05
CA ALA A 160 -11.23 6.15 -15.51
C ALA A 160 -11.55 4.74 -16.04
N LYS A 161 -12.35 4.65 -17.11
CA LYS A 161 -12.66 3.37 -17.73
C LYS A 161 -11.37 2.68 -18.16
N HIS A 162 -11.30 1.37 -17.92
CA HIS A 162 -10.20 0.55 -18.46
C HIS A 162 -10.35 0.40 -19.98
N GLU A 163 -9.31 0.76 -20.72
CA GLU A 163 -9.28 0.69 -22.18
C GLU A 163 -8.18 -0.27 -22.66
N GLY A 164 -8.58 -1.41 -23.22
CA GLY A 164 -7.64 -2.45 -23.65
C GLY A 164 -7.50 -3.59 -22.64
N TYR A 165 -6.55 -4.49 -22.91
CA TYR A 165 -6.37 -5.71 -22.13
C TYR A 165 -5.08 -5.71 -21.32
N VAL A 166 -5.08 -6.53 -20.27
CA VAL A 166 -3.86 -6.92 -19.58
C VAL A 166 -3.20 -8.04 -20.38
N ARG A 167 -1.92 -7.86 -20.74
CA ARG A 167 -1.11 -8.83 -21.45
C ARG A 167 -1.02 -10.14 -20.68
N GLY A 168 -1.15 -11.24 -21.41
CA GLY A 168 -0.95 -12.61 -20.92
C GLY A 168 -2.16 -13.52 -21.12
N TYR A 169 -2.00 -14.76 -20.67
CA TYR A 169 -3.05 -15.77 -20.73
C TYR A 169 -4.10 -15.57 -19.64
N ARG A 170 -5.38 -15.67 -20.01
CA ARG A 170 -6.51 -15.76 -19.10
C ARG A 170 -7.55 -16.74 -19.66
N HIS A 171 -7.87 -17.78 -18.89
CA HIS A 171 -8.80 -18.85 -19.30
C HIS A 171 -8.45 -19.45 -20.69
N GLY A 172 -7.16 -19.75 -20.92
CA GLY A 172 -6.68 -20.35 -22.17
C GLY A 172 -6.52 -19.39 -23.35
N ILE A 173 -6.95 -18.12 -23.22
CA ILE A 173 -6.85 -17.13 -24.29
C ILE A 173 -5.70 -16.16 -23.98
N TYR A 174 -4.75 -16.05 -24.91
CA TYR A 174 -3.74 -14.99 -24.86
C TYR A 174 -4.38 -13.67 -25.29
N ARG A 175 -4.17 -12.63 -24.50
CA ARG A 175 -4.48 -11.26 -24.88
C ARG A 175 -3.22 -10.43 -24.84
N ASP A 176 -3.10 -9.55 -25.81
CA ASP A 176 -2.09 -8.50 -25.81
C ASP A 176 -2.73 -7.16 -25.45
N GLY A 177 -1.95 -6.24 -24.92
CA GLY A 177 -2.44 -4.92 -24.53
C GLY A 177 -1.42 -4.10 -23.75
N PRO A 178 -1.73 -2.82 -23.51
CA PRO A 178 -0.78 -1.87 -22.93
C PRO A 178 -0.52 -2.08 -21.43
N TYR A 179 -1.27 -2.96 -20.78
CA TYR A 179 -1.14 -3.22 -19.35
C TYR A 179 -0.50 -4.57 -19.09
N ILE A 180 0.26 -4.65 -18.00
CA ILE A 180 0.91 -5.89 -17.56
C ILE A 180 0.25 -6.45 -16.30
N ALA A 181 0.38 -7.75 -16.11
CA ALA A 181 0.01 -8.42 -14.88
C ALA A 181 1.23 -8.50 -13.96
N ALA A 182 1.30 -7.59 -12.99
CA ALA A 182 2.36 -7.53 -11.97
C ALA A 182 2.13 -8.55 -10.85
N TYR A 183 1.98 -9.83 -11.22
CA TYR A 183 1.85 -10.97 -10.31
C TYR A 183 2.06 -12.30 -11.06
N GLY A 184 2.42 -13.35 -10.32
CA GLY A 184 2.60 -14.69 -10.86
C GLY A 184 3.79 -14.83 -11.82
N LYS A 185 4.15 -16.06 -12.18
CA LYS A 185 5.27 -16.37 -13.07
C LYS A 185 4.76 -17.20 -14.27
N GLY A 186 5.20 -16.88 -15.50
CA GLY A 186 4.83 -17.60 -16.73
C GLY A 186 3.61 -17.04 -17.48
N GLY A 187 3.16 -17.67 -18.57
CA GLY A 187 1.90 -17.31 -19.25
C GLY A 187 1.78 -15.87 -19.77
N GLY A 188 2.89 -15.23 -20.13
CA GLY A 188 2.92 -13.83 -20.56
C GLY A 188 2.75 -12.82 -19.42
N LYS A 189 2.95 -13.22 -18.16
CA LYS A 189 3.07 -12.30 -17.02
C LYS A 189 4.30 -11.40 -17.15
N ALA A 190 4.29 -10.31 -16.39
CA ALA A 190 5.33 -9.30 -16.43
C ALA A 190 6.66 -9.84 -15.88
N THR A 191 7.75 -9.43 -16.50
CA THR A 191 9.10 -9.53 -15.93
C THR A 191 9.29 -8.45 -14.84
N VAL A 192 10.32 -8.62 -14.00
CA VAL A 192 10.66 -7.61 -12.99
C VAL A 192 10.85 -6.21 -13.60
N PRO A 193 11.64 -6.00 -14.67
CA PRO A 193 11.77 -4.68 -15.29
C PRO A 193 10.45 -4.07 -15.79
N GLU A 194 9.55 -4.91 -16.34
CA GLU A 194 8.22 -4.45 -16.76
C GLU A 194 7.35 -4.04 -15.56
N MET A 195 7.40 -4.77 -14.45
CA MET A 195 6.70 -4.41 -13.21
C MET A 195 7.23 -3.09 -12.65
N GLN A 196 8.55 -2.94 -12.60
CA GLN A 196 9.22 -1.72 -12.13
C GLN A 196 8.79 -0.51 -12.96
N ALA A 197 8.86 -0.61 -14.29
CA ALA A 197 8.45 0.44 -15.21
C ALA A 197 6.95 0.77 -15.09
N ALA A 198 6.09 -0.26 -15.07
CA ALA A 198 4.65 -0.08 -15.06
C ALA A 198 4.10 0.49 -13.74
N MET A 199 4.79 0.29 -12.62
CA MET A 199 4.38 0.79 -11.30
C MET A 199 5.19 1.99 -10.80
N GLY A 200 6.31 2.32 -11.46
CA GLY A 200 7.22 3.38 -11.01
C GLY A 200 8.02 2.98 -9.76
N ILE A 201 8.43 1.71 -9.66
CA ILE A 201 9.16 1.16 -8.51
C ILE A 201 10.50 0.64 -9.01
N THR A 202 11.60 1.36 -8.78
CA THR A 202 12.91 1.04 -9.38
C THR A 202 13.98 0.63 -8.37
N TRP A 203 13.70 0.73 -7.07
CA TRP A 203 14.67 0.45 -5.99
C TRP A 203 14.64 -1.00 -5.47
N THR A 204 13.70 -1.82 -5.95
CA THR A 204 13.68 -3.26 -5.70
C THR A 204 13.48 -4.05 -6.97
N ASP A 205 14.23 -5.14 -7.09
CA ASP A 205 14.17 -6.15 -8.14
C ASP A 205 13.63 -7.51 -7.64
N VAL A 206 13.13 -7.60 -6.39
CA VAL A 206 12.45 -8.81 -5.92
C VAL A 206 10.99 -8.81 -6.38
N HIS A 207 10.66 -9.86 -7.13
CA HIS A 207 9.35 -10.05 -7.74
C HIS A 207 8.20 -10.06 -6.74
N GLU A 208 8.40 -10.69 -5.58
CA GLU A 208 7.40 -10.79 -4.52
C GLU A 208 7.08 -9.41 -3.92
N GLU A 209 8.10 -8.58 -3.70
CA GLU A 209 7.96 -7.21 -3.21
C GLU A 209 7.19 -6.33 -4.21
N LEU A 210 7.51 -6.45 -5.51
CA LEU A 210 6.78 -5.76 -6.58
C LEU A 210 5.32 -6.26 -6.71
N THR A 211 5.07 -7.54 -6.42
CA THR A 211 3.73 -8.12 -6.47
C THR A 211 2.84 -7.55 -5.36
N GLU A 212 3.38 -7.34 -4.16
CA GLU A 212 2.61 -6.81 -3.03
C GLU A 212 2.52 -5.27 -3.04
N ALA A 213 3.50 -4.59 -3.63
CA ALA A 213 3.63 -3.14 -3.55
C ALA A 213 2.41 -2.33 -4.02
N ILE A 214 2.18 -1.21 -3.34
CA ILE A 214 1.32 -0.13 -3.78
C ILE A 214 2.15 0.80 -4.70
N PRO A 215 1.67 1.16 -5.90
CA PRO A 215 2.38 2.12 -6.74
C PRO A 215 2.50 3.49 -6.04
N PRO A 216 3.69 4.13 -6.02
CA PRO A 216 3.91 5.42 -5.35
C PRO A 216 2.95 6.54 -5.77
N ALA A 217 2.44 6.49 -7.00
CA ALA A 217 1.46 7.46 -7.48
C ALA A 217 0.22 7.55 -6.58
N TYR A 218 -0.18 6.44 -5.93
CA TYR A 218 -1.38 6.40 -5.11
C TYR A 218 -1.17 7.16 -3.81
N THR A 219 -0.11 6.86 -3.09
CA THR A 219 0.18 7.53 -1.81
C THR A 219 0.67 8.96 -2.02
N LYS A 220 1.27 9.30 -3.17
CA LYS A 220 1.51 10.71 -3.54
C LYS A 220 0.21 11.50 -3.66
N TRP A 221 -0.80 10.92 -4.32
CA TRP A 221 -2.12 11.54 -4.42
C TRP A 221 -2.80 11.65 -3.06
N ILE A 222 -2.76 10.59 -2.24
CA ILE A 222 -3.32 10.58 -0.87
C ILE A 222 -2.65 11.64 -0.01
N ALA A 223 -1.31 11.76 -0.06
CA ALA A 223 -0.55 12.76 0.66
C ALA A 223 -0.94 14.18 0.24
N THR A 224 -1.06 14.43 -1.07
CA THR A 224 -1.49 15.73 -1.59
C THR A 224 -2.92 16.06 -1.15
N ALA A 225 -3.81 15.08 -1.18
CA ALA A 225 -5.17 15.24 -0.68
C ALA A 225 -5.19 15.54 0.83
N PHE A 226 -4.36 14.86 1.62
CA PHE A 226 -4.23 15.10 3.06
C PHE A 226 -3.73 16.52 3.37
N LEU A 227 -2.70 16.99 2.65
CA LEU A 227 -2.12 18.32 2.82
C LEU A 227 -3.07 19.46 2.44
N THR A 228 -4.04 19.19 1.56
CA THR A 228 -4.99 20.20 1.06
C THR A 228 -6.38 20.08 1.67
N ALA A 229 -6.70 18.95 2.30
CA ALA A 229 -7.90 18.78 3.09
C ALA A 229 -7.88 19.70 4.32
N ARG A 230 -9.02 20.30 4.64
CA ARG A 230 -9.20 20.93 5.94
C ARG A 230 -9.19 19.82 6.98
N GLN A 231 -8.10 19.70 7.73
CA GLN A 231 -8.06 18.85 8.91
C GLN A 231 -9.04 19.47 9.92
N GLU A 232 -10.14 18.77 10.23
CA GLU A 232 -11.01 19.20 11.32
C GLU A 232 -10.19 19.08 12.61
N VAL A 233 -9.97 20.20 13.28
CA VAL A 233 -9.39 20.20 14.62
C VAL A 233 -10.47 19.61 15.52
N PHE A 234 -10.39 18.31 15.78
CA PHE A 234 -11.13 17.70 16.88
C PHE A 234 -10.48 18.21 18.17
N ALA A 235 -11.04 19.30 18.70
CA ALA A 235 -10.73 19.86 20.01
C ALA A 235 -11.20 18.92 21.13
#